data_AF-A0A938ZWC2-F1
#
_entry.id   AF-A0A938ZWC2-F1
#
_cell.length_a   1.000
_cell.length_b   1.000
_cell.length_c   1.000
_cell.angle_alpha   90.00
_cell.angle_beta   90.00
_cell.angle_gamma   90.00
#
_symmetry.space_group_name_H-M   'P 1'
#
loop_
_entity.id
_entity.type
_entity.pdbx_description
1 polymer ?
#
loop_
_entity_poly.entity_id
_entity_poly.type
_entity_poly.pdbx_seq_one_letter_code
_entity_poly.pdbx_strand_id
1 'polypeptide(L)'
;MFYFPAEYFLQVYSLPLIAEVRFEKDYFSEYPQQIRVGGDADGSPRQRTAVSYTRKSGYYAIHYNQPSTVPPGAILQLNDGAIAVFPGEPNQSEQVTLSPIYTVQPNGSLAIPTGLVFIRFAEGVDVESQRQVINRAGYEVAQNLDYAPHAAWLRATSGNIADAIAGISQLEAIANVENVELQMLMERGFRL
;
A
#
# COMPACT_ATOMS: atom_id res chain seq x y z
N MET A 1 -15.49 -22.12 -46.63
CA MET A 1 -15.26 -20.80 -46.04
C MET A 1 -16.14 -20.72 -44.80
N PHE A 2 -15.59 -21.10 -43.65
CA PHE A 2 -16.33 -21.17 -42.40
C PHE A 2 -16.05 -19.91 -41.59
N TYR A 3 -17.11 -19.15 -41.35
CA TYR A 3 -17.12 -17.90 -40.60
C TYR A 3 -17.27 -18.25 -39.12
N PHE A 4 -16.29 -17.93 -38.29
CA PHE A 4 -16.40 -17.98 -36.83
C PHE A 4 -16.41 -16.53 -36.33
N PRO A 5 -17.50 -16.02 -35.74
CA PRO A 5 -17.40 -14.79 -34.98
C PRO A 5 -16.72 -15.11 -33.64
N ALA A 6 -15.54 -14.52 -33.42
CA ALA A 6 -14.91 -14.49 -32.12
C ALA A 6 -15.69 -13.51 -31.23
N GLU A 7 -16.66 -14.02 -30.48
CA GLU A 7 -17.21 -13.30 -29.34
C GLU A 7 -16.14 -13.29 -28.24
N TYR A 8 -15.48 -12.14 -28.10
CA TYR A 8 -14.60 -11.84 -26.99
C TYR A 8 -15.43 -11.77 -25.71
N PHE A 9 -15.40 -12.84 -24.92
CA PHE A 9 -15.82 -12.80 -23.53
C PHE A 9 -14.84 -11.90 -22.76
N LEU A 10 -15.20 -10.63 -22.57
CA LEU A 10 -14.62 -9.80 -21.52
C LEU A 10 -15.13 -10.36 -20.18
N GLN A 11 -14.38 -11.30 -19.60
CA GLN A 11 -14.52 -11.61 -18.18
C GLN A 11 -13.98 -10.42 -17.38
N VAL A 12 -14.84 -9.41 -17.20
CA VAL A 12 -14.72 -8.48 -16.09
C VAL A 12 -14.90 -9.35 -14.84
N TYR A 13 -13.82 -9.62 -14.13
CA TYR A 13 -13.90 -10.23 -12.80
C TYR A 13 -14.64 -9.24 -11.89
N SER A 14 -15.96 -9.34 -11.84
CA SER A 14 -16.71 -8.79 -10.72
C SER A 14 -16.32 -9.64 -9.53
N LEU A 15 -15.66 -9.03 -8.54
CA LEU A 15 -15.61 -9.61 -7.21
C LEU A 15 -17.06 -9.96 -6.84
N PRO A 16 -17.31 -11.14 -6.22
CA PRO A 16 -18.67 -11.48 -5.82
C PRO A 16 -19.25 -10.31 -5.02
N LEU A 17 -20.50 -9.97 -5.31
CA LEU A 17 -21.26 -8.97 -4.57
C LEU A 17 -21.45 -9.50 -3.15
N ILE A 18 -20.45 -9.30 -2.30
CA ILE A 18 -20.61 -9.50 -0.87
C ILE A 18 -21.56 -8.38 -0.47
N ALA A 19 -22.76 -8.75 -0.01
CA ALA A 19 -23.69 -7.80 0.62
C ALA A 19 -22.90 -6.93 1.61
N GLU A 20 -23.24 -5.65 1.78
CA GLU A 20 -22.62 -4.83 2.82
C GLU A 20 -22.85 -5.48 4.20
N VAL A 21 -21.95 -6.38 4.59
CA VAL A 21 -21.95 -7.02 5.88
C VAL A 21 -21.54 -5.93 6.84
N ARG A 22 -22.48 -5.48 7.67
CA ARG A 22 -22.17 -4.65 8.83
C ARG A 22 -21.40 -5.53 9.79
N PHE A 23 -20.08 -5.41 9.75
CA PHE A 23 -19.19 -6.12 10.66
C PHE A 23 -19.37 -5.58 12.08
N GLU A 24 -19.44 -6.48 13.07
CA GLU A 24 -19.64 -6.13 14.47
C GLU A 24 -18.41 -5.44 15.09
N LYS A 25 -17.23 -5.67 14.50
CA LYS A 25 -15.95 -5.09 14.91
C LYS A 25 -15.20 -4.55 13.69
N ASP A 26 -14.72 -3.31 13.80
CA ASP A 26 -13.74 -2.76 12.84
C ASP A 26 -12.34 -3.23 13.23
N TYR A 27 -11.89 -4.35 12.66
CA TYR A 27 -10.58 -4.95 12.95
C TYR A 27 -9.39 -4.07 12.56
N PHE A 28 -9.61 -3.04 11.73
CA PHE A 28 -8.58 -2.18 11.20
C PHE A 28 -8.80 -0.72 11.59
N SER A 29 -9.45 -0.47 12.73
CA SER A 29 -9.82 0.87 13.21
C SER A 29 -8.63 1.84 13.33
N GLU A 30 -7.43 1.33 13.53
CA GLU A 30 -6.17 2.06 13.57
C GLU A 30 -5.66 2.51 12.18
N TYR A 31 -6.20 1.93 11.11
CA TYR A 31 -5.88 2.30 9.74
C TYR A 31 -6.87 3.35 9.20
N PRO A 32 -6.39 4.39 8.50
CA PRO A 32 -7.26 5.45 7.99
C PRO A 32 -8.25 4.91 6.94
N GLN A 33 -9.45 5.48 6.89
CA GLN A 33 -10.45 5.15 5.87
C GLN A 33 -10.00 5.54 4.46
N GLN A 34 -9.23 6.62 4.36
CA GLN A 34 -8.71 7.12 3.09
C GLN A 34 -7.24 7.49 3.23
N ILE A 35 -6.45 7.12 2.23
CA ILE A 35 -5.06 7.55 2.09
C ILE A 35 -4.99 8.37 0.80
N ARG A 36 -4.41 9.56 0.87
CA ARG A 36 -4.15 10.40 -0.30
C ARG A 36 -2.64 10.44 -0.53
N VAL A 37 -2.22 10.13 -1.74
CA VAL A 37 -0.81 10.15 -2.14
C VAL A 37 -0.67 11.08 -3.33
N GLY A 38 0.26 12.02 -3.22
CA GLY A 38 0.47 13.06 -4.22
C GLY A 38 -0.56 14.19 -4.09
N GLY A 39 -0.05 15.37 -3.76
CA GLY A 39 -0.79 16.63 -3.73
C GLY A 39 0.18 17.72 -3.32
N ASP A 40 0.21 18.82 -4.06
CA ASP A 40 1.05 19.96 -3.68
C ASP A 40 0.44 20.58 -2.41
N ALA A 41 1.17 20.51 -1.28
CA ALA A 41 0.79 21.21 -0.05
C ALA A 41 0.72 22.74 -0.24
N ASP A 42 1.39 23.26 -1.29
CA ASP A 42 1.54 24.69 -1.59
C ASP A 42 0.72 25.18 -2.80
N GLY A 43 -0.21 24.38 -3.34
CA GLY A 43 -1.08 24.82 -4.44
C GLY A 43 -0.34 25.18 -5.74
N SER A 44 0.90 24.72 -5.90
CA SER A 44 1.64 24.86 -7.15
C SER A 44 1.02 23.99 -8.26
N PRO A 45 1.22 24.32 -9.55
CA PRO A 45 0.59 23.61 -10.66
C PRO A 45 1.45 22.44 -11.15
N ARG A 46 2.23 21.76 -10.28
CA ARG A 46 2.85 20.50 -10.67
C ARG A 46 1.73 19.45 -10.64
N GLN A 47 1.19 19.18 -11.81
CA GLN A 47 0.04 18.30 -12.06
C GLN A 47 0.34 16.83 -11.71
N ARG A 48 0.62 16.53 -10.43
CA ARG A 48 0.55 15.17 -9.91
C ARG A 48 -0.92 14.85 -9.71
N THR A 49 -1.41 13.86 -10.44
CA THR A 49 -2.77 13.35 -10.23
C THR A 49 -2.81 12.75 -8.84
N ALA A 50 -3.56 13.36 -7.93
CA ALA A 50 -3.72 12.84 -6.58
C ALA A 50 -4.35 11.45 -6.68
N VAL A 51 -3.65 10.44 -6.15
CA VAL A 51 -4.16 9.08 -6.05
C VAL A 51 -4.82 8.94 -4.68
N SER A 52 -6.10 8.55 -4.67
CA SER A 52 -6.81 8.24 -3.44
C SER A 52 -7.02 6.73 -3.31
N TYR A 53 -6.76 6.23 -2.10
CA TYR A 53 -7.04 4.87 -1.69
C TYR A 53 -8.17 4.90 -0.68
N THR A 54 -9.22 4.11 -0.87
CA THR A 54 -10.32 3.97 0.09
C THR A 54 -10.33 2.58 0.69
N ARG A 55 -10.43 2.47 2.01
CA ARG A 55 -10.44 1.20 2.72
C ARG A 55 -11.64 0.36 2.27
N LYS A 56 -11.42 -0.89 1.90
CA LYS A 56 -12.43 -1.83 1.41
C LYS A 56 -12.76 -2.82 2.51
N SER A 57 -14.01 -2.78 2.98
CA SER A 57 -14.51 -3.74 3.97
C SER A 57 -14.72 -5.13 3.36
N GLY A 58 -14.73 -6.16 4.22
CA GLY A 58 -14.93 -7.56 3.82
C GLY A 58 -13.73 -8.24 3.17
N TYR A 59 -12.54 -7.63 3.28
CA TYR A 59 -11.29 -8.23 2.86
C TYR A 59 -10.17 -7.87 3.85
N TYR A 60 -9.17 -8.73 3.95
CA TYR A 60 -7.95 -8.49 4.71
C TYR A 60 -6.74 -9.11 4.00
N ALA A 61 -5.55 -8.59 4.31
CA ALA A 61 -4.29 -9.18 3.88
C ALA A 61 -3.55 -9.78 5.07
N ILE A 62 -2.88 -10.91 4.82
CA ILE A 62 -1.88 -11.51 5.70
C ILE A 62 -0.50 -11.27 5.08
N HIS A 63 0.44 -10.79 5.89
CA HIS A 63 1.85 -10.64 5.54
C HIS A 63 2.66 -11.75 6.21
N TYR A 64 3.24 -12.62 5.41
CA TYR A 64 4.08 -13.74 5.85
C TYR A 64 5.55 -13.33 5.90
N ASN A 65 6.26 -13.82 6.92
CA ASN A 65 7.71 -13.60 7.05
C ASN A 65 8.52 -14.36 5.98
N GLN A 66 7.93 -15.36 5.34
CA GLN A 66 8.50 -16.12 4.24
C GLN A 66 7.42 -16.39 3.19
N PRO A 67 7.77 -16.40 1.89
CA PRO A 67 6.89 -16.88 0.83
C PRO A 67 6.27 -18.22 1.21
N SER A 68 4.95 -18.28 1.21
CA SER A 68 4.21 -19.52 1.48
C SER A 68 3.57 -20.04 0.21
N THR A 69 3.39 -21.37 0.15
CA THR A 69 2.45 -21.96 -0.82
C THR A 69 1.07 -21.35 -0.63
N VAL A 70 0.34 -21.15 -1.73
CA VAL A 70 -1.01 -20.57 -1.77
C VAL A 70 -1.86 -21.03 -0.58
N PRO A 71 -2.14 -20.16 0.41
CA PRO A 71 -2.98 -20.53 1.52
C PRO A 71 -4.39 -20.85 0.99
N PRO A 72 -5.04 -21.93 1.44
CA PRO A 72 -6.42 -22.22 1.09
C PRO A 72 -7.32 -21.00 1.39
N GLY A 73 -8.12 -20.59 0.40
CA GLY A 73 -9.05 -19.45 0.55
C GLY A 73 -8.48 -18.08 0.21
N ALA A 74 -7.19 -17.97 -0.11
CA ALA A 74 -6.62 -16.73 -0.64
C ALA A 74 -7.18 -16.43 -2.04
N ILE A 75 -7.64 -15.19 -2.27
CA ILE A 75 -8.17 -14.73 -3.56
C ILE A 75 -7.13 -13.97 -4.40
N LEU A 76 -6.02 -13.55 -3.79
CA LEU A 76 -4.91 -12.88 -4.45
C LEU A 76 -3.61 -13.15 -3.68
N GLN A 77 -2.50 -13.28 -4.40
CA GLN A 77 -1.15 -13.31 -3.84
C GLN A 77 -0.27 -12.26 -4.50
N LEU A 78 0.55 -11.62 -3.66
CA LEU A 78 1.47 -10.57 -4.05
C LEU A 78 2.85 -10.83 -3.42
N ASN A 79 3.86 -10.16 -3.95
CA ASN A 79 5.23 -10.22 -3.46
C ASN A 79 5.75 -11.67 -3.33
N ASP A 80 5.62 -12.43 -4.42
CA ASP A 80 6.04 -13.83 -4.51
C ASP A 80 5.45 -14.74 -3.42
N GLY A 81 4.22 -14.46 -2.98
CA GLY A 81 3.52 -15.25 -1.96
C GLY A 81 3.81 -14.81 -0.52
N ALA A 82 4.56 -13.72 -0.32
CA ALA A 82 4.74 -13.12 1.00
C ALA A 82 3.49 -12.37 1.48
N ILE A 83 2.55 -12.04 0.59
CA ILE A 83 1.28 -11.39 0.95
C ILE A 83 0.12 -12.13 0.29
N ALA A 84 -0.91 -12.45 1.06
CA ALA A 84 -2.14 -13.06 0.57
C ALA A 84 -3.36 -12.27 1.02
N VAL A 85 -4.36 -12.16 0.14
CA VAL A 85 -5.63 -11.48 0.42
C VAL A 85 -6.74 -12.50 0.59
N PHE A 86 -7.58 -12.30 1.58
CA PHE A 86 -8.71 -13.16 1.91
C PHE A 86 -10.01 -12.35 2.00
N PRO A 87 -11.16 -12.93 1.63
CA PRO A 87 -12.46 -12.36 1.93
C PRO A 87 -12.87 -12.62 3.39
N GLY A 88 -13.73 -11.76 3.92
CA GLY A 88 -14.31 -11.90 5.26
C GLY A 88 -13.52 -11.18 6.36
N GLU A 89 -13.58 -11.75 7.57
CA GLU A 89 -12.90 -11.23 8.77
C GLU A 89 -11.64 -12.05 9.09
N PRO A 90 -10.59 -11.42 9.63
CA PRO A 90 -9.39 -12.13 10.04
C PRO A 90 -9.64 -13.02 11.25
N ASN A 91 -9.01 -14.19 11.28
CA ASN A 91 -8.99 -15.04 12.45
C ASN A 91 -7.90 -14.55 13.43
N GLN A 92 -8.30 -13.98 14.57
CA GLN A 92 -7.38 -13.38 15.57
C GLN A 92 -6.40 -14.38 16.22
N SER A 93 -6.57 -15.69 15.98
CA SER A 93 -5.67 -16.72 16.53
C SER A 93 -4.33 -16.85 15.80
N GLU A 94 -4.17 -16.21 14.64
CA GLU A 94 -2.95 -16.27 13.85
C GLU A 94 -1.93 -15.22 14.31
N GLN A 95 -0.71 -15.65 14.66
CA GLN A 95 0.43 -14.75 14.94
C GLN A 95 1.06 -14.24 13.64
N VAL A 96 0.26 -13.55 12.84
CA VAL A 96 0.65 -13.01 11.53
C VAL A 96 0.31 -11.52 11.46
N THR A 97 1.07 -10.78 10.65
CA THR A 97 0.78 -9.36 10.44
C THR A 97 -0.42 -9.23 9.52
N LEU A 98 -1.45 -8.54 10.01
CA LEU A 98 -2.69 -8.27 9.28
C LEU A 98 -2.74 -6.82 8.82
N SER A 99 -3.31 -6.58 7.65
CA SER A 99 -3.59 -5.22 7.18
C SER A 99 -4.93 -5.16 6.45
N PRO A 100 -5.59 -3.99 6.42
CA PRO A 100 -6.76 -3.81 5.57
C PRO A 100 -6.38 -3.83 4.10
N ILE A 101 -7.40 -3.99 3.26
CA ILE A 101 -7.31 -3.79 1.82
C ILE A 101 -7.84 -2.40 1.48
N TYR A 102 -7.22 -1.74 0.52
CA TYR A 102 -7.72 -0.50 -0.07
C TYR A 102 -8.11 -0.72 -1.53
N THR A 103 -8.95 0.17 -2.07
CA THR A 103 -9.18 0.31 -3.50
C THR A 103 -8.55 1.61 -4.00
N VAL A 104 -7.77 1.53 -5.07
CA VAL A 104 -7.24 2.72 -5.75
C VAL A 104 -8.34 3.35 -6.60
N GLN A 105 -8.56 4.65 -6.49
CA GLN A 105 -9.48 5.37 -7.37
C GLN A 105 -8.73 5.94 -8.59
N PRO A 106 -9.36 5.97 -9.78
CA PRO A 106 -10.75 5.58 -10.06
C PRO A 106 -10.94 4.09 -10.40
N ASN A 107 -9.86 3.32 -10.61
CA ASN A 107 -9.94 1.99 -11.24
C ASN A 107 -10.49 0.88 -10.34
N GLY A 108 -10.52 1.08 -9.02
CA GLY A 108 -11.06 0.14 -8.04
C GLY A 108 -10.17 -1.08 -7.74
N SER A 109 -8.95 -1.15 -8.29
CA SER A 109 -8.02 -2.26 -8.05
C SER A 109 -7.65 -2.39 -6.57
N LEU A 110 -7.50 -3.63 -6.09
CA LEU A 110 -7.08 -3.88 -4.70
C LEU A 110 -5.63 -3.46 -4.51
N ALA A 111 -5.40 -2.70 -3.44
CA ALA A 111 -4.10 -2.17 -3.05
C ALA A 111 -3.83 -2.51 -1.58
N ILE A 112 -2.64 -3.05 -1.30
CA ILE A 112 -2.24 -3.53 0.01
C ILE A 112 -1.05 -2.68 0.49
N PRO A 113 -1.15 -2.02 1.66
CA PRO A 113 -0.04 -1.30 2.24
C PRO A 113 1.01 -2.29 2.76
N THR A 114 2.29 -2.05 2.49
CA THR A 114 3.39 -2.91 2.96
C THR A 114 4.07 -2.42 4.23
N GLY A 115 3.79 -1.17 4.63
CA GLY A 115 4.50 -0.47 5.71
C GLY A 115 5.84 0.14 5.28
N LEU A 116 6.25 -0.05 4.02
CA LEU A 116 7.39 0.68 3.45
C LEU A 116 6.94 2.05 2.93
N VAL A 117 7.74 3.07 3.23
CA VAL A 117 7.52 4.45 2.79
C VAL A 117 8.73 4.92 2.02
N PHE A 118 8.55 5.31 0.77
CA PHE A 118 9.58 5.96 -0.03
C PHE A 118 9.71 7.40 0.43
N ILE A 119 10.95 7.86 0.65
CA ILE A 119 11.27 9.27 0.88
C ILE A 119 12.26 9.73 -0.18
N ARG A 120 12.09 10.98 -0.64
CA ARG A 120 13.06 11.68 -1.48
C ARG A 120 13.30 13.08 -0.94
N PHE A 121 14.55 13.40 -0.66
CA PHE A 121 15.00 14.75 -0.37
C PHE A 121 15.39 15.48 -1.66
N ALA A 122 15.56 16.81 -1.55
CA ALA A 122 16.13 17.63 -2.60
C ALA A 122 17.54 17.15 -2.97
N GLU A 123 17.92 17.39 -4.23
CA GLU A 123 19.24 17.03 -4.71
C GLU A 123 20.35 17.68 -3.86
N GLY A 124 21.39 16.91 -3.53
CA GLY A 124 22.47 17.32 -2.64
C GLY A 124 22.20 17.12 -1.13
N VAL A 125 21.02 16.62 -0.75
CA VAL A 125 20.72 16.23 0.64
C VAL A 125 20.70 14.71 0.75
N ASP A 126 21.75 14.14 1.34
CA ASP A 126 21.86 12.69 1.51
C ASP A 126 20.96 12.19 2.64
N VAL A 127 20.29 11.05 2.43
CA VAL A 127 19.42 10.41 3.43
C VAL A 127 20.18 10.13 4.72
N GLU A 128 21.43 9.69 4.63
CA GLU A 128 22.27 9.40 5.80
C GLU A 128 22.47 10.63 6.68
N SER A 129 22.63 11.82 6.09
CA SER A 129 22.74 13.07 6.84
C SER A 129 21.46 13.40 7.62
N GLN A 130 20.31 12.90 7.16
CA GLN A 130 18.99 13.13 7.74
C GLN A 130 18.53 12.02 8.69
N ARG A 131 19.34 10.96 8.89
CA ARG A 131 18.97 9.77 9.68
C ARG A 131 18.44 10.10 11.08
N GLN A 132 19.05 11.06 11.78
CA GLN A 132 18.57 11.45 13.11
C GLN A 132 17.18 12.12 13.07
N VAL A 133 16.91 12.91 12.04
CA VAL A 133 15.62 13.58 11.87
C VAL A 133 14.54 12.57 11.47
N ILE A 134 14.86 11.65 10.57
CA ILE A 134 14.01 10.51 10.18
C ILE A 134 13.64 9.66 11.42
N ASN A 135 14.62 9.34 12.26
CA ASN A 135 14.38 8.60 13.51
C ASN A 135 13.45 9.36 14.47
N ARG A 136 13.59 10.69 14.59
CA ARG A 136 12.69 11.51 15.41
C ARG A 136 11.27 11.57 14.85
N ALA A 137 11.10 11.42 13.53
CA ALA A 137 9.80 11.29 12.90
C ALA A 137 9.18 9.89 13.09
N GLY A 138 9.85 8.96 13.78
CA GLY A 138 9.35 7.62 14.08
C GLY A 138 9.71 6.56 13.04
N TYR A 139 10.59 6.87 12.10
CA TYR A 139 10.99 5.97 11.00
C TYR A 139 12.45 5.56 11.10
N GLU A 140 12.79 4.43 10.49
CA GLU A 140 14.16 4.05 10.23
C GLU A 140 14.37 3.75 8.75
N VAL A 141 15.61 3.91 8.29
CA VAL A 141 15.99 3.57 6.92
C VAL A 141 16.00 2.05 6.76
N ALA A 142 15.03 1.53 6.01
CA ALA A 142 14.94 0.11 5.68
C ALA A 142 15.89 -0.27 4.54
N GLN A 143 16.04 0.61 3.54
CA GLN A 143 16.94 0.39 2.40
C GLN A 143 17.41 1.72 1.81
N ASN A 144 18.72 1.86 1.63
CA ASN A 144 19.31 2.92 0.82
C ASN A 144 19.31 2.55 -0.66
N LEU A 145 19.19 3.57 -1.51
CA LEU A 145 19.29 3.40 -2.96
C LEU A 145 20.66 3.89 -3.42
N ASP A 146 21.57 2.97 -3.72
CA ASP A 146 22.97 3.31 -4.08
C ASP A 146 23.07 4.28 -5.27
N TYR A 147 22.11 4.20 -6.20
CA TYR A 147 22.05 5.08 -7.37
C TYR A 147 21.37 6.44 -7.08
N ALA A 148 20.77 6.62 -5.91
CA ALA A 148 20.02 7.81 -5.51
C ALA A 148 20.20 8.09 -4.01
N PRO A 149 21.35 8.67 -3.59
CA PRO A 149 21.70 8.84 -2.17
C PRO A 149 20.76 9.79 -1.39
N HIS A 150 19.97 10.59 -2.12
CA HIS A 150 18.93 11.49 -1.60
C HIS A 150 17.56 10.78 -1.46
N ALA A 151 17.47 9.47 -1.70
CA ALA A 151 16.24 8.70 -1.62
C ALA A 151 16.44 7.35 -0.90
N ALA A 152 15.40 6.90 -0.20
CA ALA A 152 15.43 5.63 0.53
C ALA A 152 14.03 5.04 0.72
N TRP A 153 13.99 3.76 1.04
CA TRP A 153 12.84 3.13 1.66
C TRP A 153 12.98 3.21 3.17
N LEU A 154 11.92 3.65 3.82
CA LEU A 154 11.76 3.74 5.26
C LEU A 154 10.74 2.72 5.75
N ARG A 155 10.78 2.42 7.05
CA ARG A 155 9.71 1.73 7.77
C ARG A 155 9.51 2.39 9.13
N ALA A 156 8.32 2.27 9.70
CA ALA A 156 8.10 2.72 11.07
C ALA A 156 8.99 1.93 12.04
N THR A 157 9.56 2.62 13.02
CA THR A 157 10.41 2.01 14.06
C THR A 157 9.68 0.97 14.91
N SER A 158 8.35 1.07 15.02
CA SER A 158 7.51 0.06 15.67
C SER A 158 7.37 -1.24 14.86
N GLY A 159 7.70 -1.22 13.57
CA GLY A 159 7.43 -2.30 12.63
C GLY A 159 5.95 -2.43 12.23
N ASN A 160 5.06 -1.56 12.71
CA ASN A 160 3.63 -1.62 12.41
C ASN A 160 3.30 -0.80 11.15
N ILE A 161 2.49 -1.38 10.26
CA ILE A 161 2.03 -0.74 9.02
C ILE A 161 1.14 0.47 9.32
N ALA A 162 0.27 0.40 10.33
CA ALA A 162 -0.62 1.51 10.69
C ALA A 162 0.19 2.75 11.11
N ASP A 163 1.24 2.55 11.92
CA ASP A 163 2.13 3.64 12.33
C ASP A 163 2.88 4.24 11.14
N ALA A 164 3.31 3.40 10.19
CA ALA A 164 3.97 3.86 8.97
C ALA A 164 3.06 4.73 8.09
N ILE A 165 1.73 4.52 8.14
CA ILE A 165 0.75 5.34 7.42
C ILE A 165 0.44 6.61 8.20
N ALA A 166 0.22 6.51 9.51
CA ALA A 166 -0.12 7.65 10.37
C ALA A 166 1.02 8.69 10.45
N GLY A 167 2.28 8.23 10.36
CA GLY A 167 3.48 9.06 10.44
C GLY A 167 3.88 9.82 9.17
N ILE A 168 3.17 9.66 8.05
CA ILE A 168 3.59 10.22 6.75
C ILE A 168 3.73 11.74 6.82
N SER A 169 2.78 12.42 7.45
CA SER A 169 2.81 13.89 7.58
C SER A 169 4.04 14.42 8.34
N GLN A 170 4.59 13.64 9.27
CA GLN A 170 5.80 13.98 10.01
C GLN A 170 7.04 13.87 9.12
N LEU A 171 7.05 12.93 8.16
CA LEU A 171 8.10 12.85 7.14
C LEU A 171 8.01 13.99 6.14
N GLU A 172 6.80 14.33 5.68
CA GLU A 172 6.58 15.45 4.75
C GLU A 172 7.00 16.80 5.35
N ALA A 173 6.92 16.94 6.67
CA ALA A 173 7.34 18.14 7.39
C ALA A 173 8.86 18.27 7.57
N ILE A 174 9.66 17.26 7.22
CA ILE A 174 11.13 17.35 7.31
C ILE A 174 11.64 18.31 6.23
N ALA A 175 12.56 19.21 6.63
CA ALA A 175 13.16 20.16 5.71
C ALA A 175 13.81 19.45 4.51
N ASN A 176 13.61 20.03 3.32
CA ASN A 176 14.11 19.53 2.03
C ASN A 176 13.51 18.20 1.57
N VAL A 177 12.45 17.68 2.20
CA VAL A 177 11.70 16.55 1.62
C VAL A 177 10.90 17.04 0.42
N GLU A 178 11.10 16.38 -0.72
CA GLU A 178 10.36 16.64 -1.95
C GLU A 178 9.24 15.63 -2.20
N ASN A 179 9.37 14.43 -1.63
CA ASN A 179 8.42 13.36 -1.87
C ASN A 179 8.37 12.38 -0.70
N VAL A 180 7.16 11.99 -0.32
CA VAL A 180 6.89 10.86 0.57
C VAL A 180 5.78 10.03 -0.06
N GLU A 181 6.01 8.74 -0.25
CA GLU A 181 5.02 7.84 -0.87
C GLU A 181 4.96 6.50 -0.14
N LEU A 182 3.77 6.13 0.31
CA LEU A 182 3.52 4.78 0.83
C LEU A 182 3.59 3.75 -0.29
N GLN A 183 4.32 2.65 -0.06
CA GLN A 183 4.30 1.52 -0.99
C GLN A 183 2.97 0.77 -0.87
N MET A 184 2.24 0.77 -1.98
CA MET A 184 1.00 0.01 -2.17
C MET A 184 1.25 -1.08 -3.21
N LEU A 185 1.11 -2.34 -2.81
CA LEU A 185 1.17 -3.45 -3.76
C LEU A 185 -0.21 -3.68 -4.37
N MET A 186 -0.23 -3.88 -5.67
CA MET A 186 -1.43 -4.16 -6.45
C MET A 186 -1.13 -5.33 -7.38
N GLU A 187 -2.16 -6.05 -7.80
CA GLU A 187 -2.01 -7.02 -8.88
C GLU A 187 -1.46 -6.31 -10.12
N ARG A 188 -0.49 -6.95 -10.79
CA ARG A 188 0.02 -6.43 -12.06
C ARG A 188 -1.10 -6.55 -13.09
N GLY A 189 -1.81 -5.45 -13.35
CA GLY A 189 -2.66 -5.36 -14.53
C GLY A 189 -1.78 -5.54 -15.77
N PHE A 190 -2.11 -6.50 -16.64
CA PHE A 190 -1.53 -6.52 -17.98
C PHE A 190 -1.81 -5.17 -18.63
N ARG A 191 -0.76 -4.39 -18.90
CA ARG A 191 -0.84 -3.35 -19.93
C ARG A 191 -0.91 -4.11 -21.26
N LEU A 192 -2.10 -4.20 -21.82
CA LEU A 192 -2.30 -4.58 -23.22
C LEU A 192 -1.81 -3.44 -24.12
#